data_AF-A0A0U3NBL7-F1
#
_entry.id   AF-A0A0U3NBL7-F1
#
_cell.length_a   1.000
_cell.length_b   1.000
_cell.length_c   1.000
_cell.angle_alpha   90.00
_cell.angle_beta   90.00
_cell.angle_gamma   90.00
#
_symmetry.space_group_name_H-M   'P 1'
#
loop_
_entity.id
_entity.type
_entity.pdbx_description
1 polymer ?
#
loop_
_entity_poly.entity_id
_entity_poly.type
_entity_poly.pdbx_seq_one_letter_code
_entity_poly.pdbx_strand_id
1 'polypeptide(L)'
;MFSSHNTEIKDLISAFCAAHPARLEELSAIDRLWRSDADMTARSTVPAHVTASAVLLQDGKVLMVEHLTLGKLLFPGGHIDAGEMPHEAAARELAEETGLTAQLQDRLPIDIDVHGIPENRKKNEPAHVHIDLRYLFANPSGALLANPDEISALSWVSPDALPPAMRRGLDCLGQSTSMLVHDLSPEETASLAISRSQAARGEFASDEDVRAVWATHGVTG
;
A
#
# COMPACT_ATOMS: atom_id res chain seq x y z
N MET A 1 -6.13 -27.79 4.51
CA MET A 1 -5.09 -27.12 5.32
C MET A 1 -5.37 -25.63 5.53
N PHE A 2 -6.24 -24.99 4.71
CA PHE A 2 -6.66 -23.58 4.85
C PHE A 2 -7.49 -23.24 6.10
N SER A 3 -8.02 -24.24 6.81
CA SER A 3 -8.94 -24.02 7.91
C SER A 3 -8.31 -23.22 9.07
N SER A 4 -7.02 -23.41 9.39
CA SER A 4 -6.35 -22.61 10.44
C SER A 4 -6.06 -21.19 9.97
N HIS A 5 -5.51 -21.03 8.77
CA HIS A 5 -5.15 -19.73 8.20
C HIS A 5 -6.36 -18.80 8.04
N ASN A 6 -7.47 -19.32 7.50
CA ASN A 6 -8.73 -18.60 7.44
C ASN A 6 -9.27 -18.25 8.83
N THR A 7 -9.10 -19.13 9.82
CA THR A 7 -9.54 -18.86 11.19
C THR A 7 -8.76 -17.68 11.78
N GLU A 8 -7.44 -17.66 11.61
CA GLU A 8 -6.60 -16.56 12.09
C GLU A 8 -6.96 -15.22 11.46
N ILE A 9 -7.23 -15.19 10.15
CA ILE A 9 -7.68 -13.96 9.45
C ILE A 9 -9.07 -13.53 9.94
N LYS A 10 -10.02 -14.46 10.11
CA LYS A 10 -11.36 -14.16 10.65
C LYS A 10 -11.29 -13.62 12.08
N ASP A 11 -10.43 -14.20 12.92
CA ASP A 11 -10.23 -13.76 14.29
C ASP A 11 -9.65 -12.34 14.33
N LEU A 12 -8.72 -12.03 13.42
CA LEU A 12 -8.15 -10.70 13.28
C LEU A 12 -9.18 -9.66 12.83
N ILE A 13 -10.00 -9.97 11.83
CA ILE A 13 -11.11 -9.09 11.39
C ILE A 13 -12.12 -8.90 12.53
N SER A 14 -12.45 -9.97 13.26
CA SER A 14 -13.36 -9.91 14.41
C SER A 14 -12.81 -9.04 15.53
N ALA A 15 -11.52 -9.17 15.84
CA ALA A 15 -10.83 -8.34 16.83
C ALA A 15 -10.84 -6.86 16.42
N PHE A 16 -10.61 -6.56 15.14
CA PHE A 16 -10.72 -5.20 14.62
C PHE A 16 -12.14 -4.64 14.79
N CYS A 17 -13.17 -5.39 14.35
CA CYS A 17 -14.56 -4.98 14.50
C CYS A 17 -14.96 -4.74 15.96
N ALA A 18 -14.46 -5.54 16.89
CA ALA A 18 -14.69 -5.36 18.33
C ALA A 18 -14.05 -4.07 18.88
N ALA A 19 -12.86 -3.71 18.38
CA ALA A 19 -12.18 -2.45 18.74
C ALA A 19 -12.80 -1.22 18.07
N HIS A 20 -13.54 -1.40 16.97
CA HIS A 20 -14.18 -0.32 16.21
C HIS A 20 -15.71 -0.52 16.07
N PRO A 21 -16.51 -0.43 17.15
CA PRO A 21 -17.95 -0.70 17.11
C PRO A 21 -18.74 0.14 16.10
N ALA A 22 -18.31 1.39 15.87
CA ALA A 22 -18.92 2.27 14.86
C ALA A 22 -18.77 1.76 13.42
N ARG A 23 -17.80 0.86 13.17
CA ARG A 23 -17.56 0.20 11.88
C ARG A 23 -18.28 -1.15 11.77
N LEU A 24 -18.88 -1.65 12.85
CA LEU A 24 -19.46 -2.99 12.87
C LEU A 24 -20.59 -3.14 11.84
N GLU A 25 -21.44 -2.13 11.67
CA GLU A 25 -22.53 -2.19 10.68
C GLU A 25 -21.98 -2.30 9.25
N GLU A 26 -20.99 -1.46 8.89
CA GLU A 26 -20.31 -1.45 7.60
C GLU A 26 -19.59 -2.78 7.33
N LEU A 27 -18.85 -3.29 8.32
CA LEU A 27 -17.99 -4.46 8.16
C LEU A 27 -18.75 -5.78 8.38
N SER A 28 -19.95 -5.78 8.97
CA SER A 28 -20.81 -6.98 9.07
C SER A 28 -21.25 -7.53 7.72
N ALA A 29 -21.12 -6.74 6.65
CA ALA A 29 -21.35 -7.20 5.29
C ALA A 29 -20.25 -8.18 4.83
N ILE A 30 -19.03 -8.08 5.38
CA ILE A 30 -17.91 -8.95 5.05
C ILE A 30 -18.24 -10.41 5.32
N ASP A 31 -18.87 -10.71 6.47
CA ASP A 31 -19.26 -12.08 6.84
C ASP A 31 -20.13 -12.74 5.77
N ARG A 32 -20.95 -11.94 5.06
CA ARG A 32 -21.85 -12.42 4.00
C ARG A 32 -21.14 -12.63 2.67
N LEU A 33 -19.97 -12.04 2.49
CA LEU A 33 -19.15 -12.19 1.28
C LEU A 33 -18.36 -13.50 1.29
N TRP A 34 -18.08 -14.04 2.47
CA TRP A 34 -17.41 -15.34 2.60
C TRP A 34 -18.37 -16.47 2.27
N ARG A 35 -18.09 -17.15 1.17
CA ARG A 35 -18.80 -18.38 0.80
C ARG A 35 -17.92 -19.55 1.18
N SER A 36 -18.40 -20.40 2.09
CA SER A 36 -17.77 -21.67 2.50
C SER A 36 -16.41 -21.52 3.21
N ASP A 37 -15.74 -22.65 3.44
CA ASP A 37 -14.37 -22.73 3.98
C ASP A 37 -13.27 -22.52 2.92
N ALA A 38 -13.61 -21.87 1.80
CA ALA A 38 -12.67 -21.53 0.74
C ALA A 38 -11.57 -20.58 1.26
N ASP A 39 -10.38 -20.68 0.68
CA ASP A 39 -9.24 -19.84 1.05
C ASP A 39 -9.55 -18.36 0.83
N MET A 40 -9.52 -17.57 1.90
CA MET A 40 -9.97 -16.18 1.88
C MET A 40 -8.97 -15.23 1.23
N THR A 41 -7.72 -15.66 1.04
CA THR A 41 -6.66 -14.86 0.39
C THR A 41 -6.52 -15.16 -1.10
N ALA A 42 -7.10 -16.27 -1.56
CA ALA A 42 -6.99 -16.70 -2.94
C ALA A 42 -7.75 -15.75 -3.89
N ARG A 43 -7.07 -15.28 -4.94
CA ARG A 43 -7.65 -14.43 -6.00
C ARG A 43 -8.89 -15.04 -6.68
N SER A 44 -8.98 -16.37 -6.69
CA SER A 44 -10.10 -17.12 -7.25
C SER A 44 -11.33 -17.16 -6.34
N THR A 45 -11.20 -16.72 -5.08
CA THR A 45 -12.30 -16.65 -4.13
C THR A 45 -13.15 -15.42 -4.44
N VAL A 46 -14.28 -15.67 -5.08
CA VAL A 46 -15.29 -14.68 -5.46
C VAL A 46 -16.58 -14.89 -4.65
N PRO A 47 -17.27 -13.83 -4.22
CA PRO A 47 -17.18 -12.46 -4.74
C PRO A 47 -16.14 -11.57 -4.05
N ALA A 48 -15.44 -12.07 -3.02
CA ALA A 48 -14.48 -11.28 -2.27
C ALA A 48 -13.31 -12.11 -1.73
N HIS A 49 -12.15 -11.50 -1.65
CA HIS A 49 -10.96 -12.04 -0.99
C HIS A 49 -10.18 -10.92 -0.29
N VAL A 50 -9.24 -11.32 0.56
CA VAL A 50 -8.47 -10.44 1.44
C VAL A 50 -7.19 -9.99 0.72
N THR A 51 -6.90 -8.70 0.82
CA THR A 51 -5.63 -8.07 0.41
C THR A 51 -5.03 -7.35 1.60
N ALA A 52 -3.78 -6.89 1.48
CA ALA A 52 -3.15 -6.13 2.53
C ALA A 52 -2.30 -4.99 1.99
N SER A 53 -2.27 -3.89 2.73
CA SER A 53 -1.54 -2.68 2.37
C SER A 53 -0.69 -2.16 3.53
N ALA A 54 0.47 -1.61 3.20
CA ALA A 54 1.39 -0.96 4.11
C ALA A 54 1.15 0.55 4.15
N VAL A 55 0.71 1.04 5.30
CA VAL A 55 0.72 2.47 5.61
C VAL A 55 2.07 2.78 6.27
N LEU A 56 3.05 3.16 5.47
CA LEU A 56 4.37 3.56 5.99
C LEU A 56 4.36 5.02 6.40
N LEU A 57 4.54 5.29 7.69
CA LEU A 57 4.63 6.64 8.27
C LEU A 57 6.10 7.05 8.44
N GLN A 58 6.45 8.22 7.92
CA GLN A 58 7.74 8.88 8.16
C GLN A 58 7.52 10.40 8.21
N ASP A 59 8.05 11.06 9.24
CA ASP A 59 8.02 12.52 9.39
C ASP A 59 6.61 13.13 9.24
N GLY A 60 5.60 12.42 9.79
CA GLY A 60 4.19 12.84 9.73
C GLY A 60 3.51 12.70 8.36
N LYS A 61 4.19 12.08 7.39
CA LYS A 61 3.66 11.79 6.04
C LYS A 61 3.58 10.28 5.84
N VAL A 62 2.71 9.87 4.92
CA VAL A 62 2.59 8.47 4.51
C VAL A 62 3.10 8.27 3.09
N LEU A 63 3.75 7.13 2.85
CA LEU A 63 4.20 6.76 1.51
C LEU A 63 3.03 6.30 0.65
N MET A 64 2.95 6.84 -0.55
CA MET A 64 1.97 6.49 -1.57
C MET A 64 2.66 6.08 -2.87
N VAL A 65 2.06 5.13 -3.58
CA VAL A 65 2.47 4.65 -4.90
C VAL A 65 1.45 5.07 -5.96
N GLU A 66 1.93 5.48 -7.13
CA GLU A 66 1.09 5.65 -8.32
C GLU A 66 1.12 4.38 -9.16
N HIS A 67 0.03 3.59 -9.12
CA HIS A 67 0.00 2.31 -9.80
C HIS A 67 -0.28 2.48 -11.30
N LEU A 68 0.63 1.98 -12.15
CA LEU A 68 0.59 2.07 -13.62
C LEU A 68 -0.72 1.56 -14.24
N THR A 69 -1.20 0.39 -13.79
CA THR A 69 -2.38 -0.24 -14.38
C THR A 69 -3.67 0.46 -13.97
N LEU A 70 -3.72 0.97 -12.74
CA LEU A 70 -4.92 1.58 -12.18
C LEU A 70 -4.98 3.10 -12.39
N GLY A 71 -3.84 3.76 -12.62
CA GLY A 71 -3.72 5.21 -12.67
C GLY A 71 -4.16 5.88 -11.36
N LYS A 72 -3.95 5.22 -10.22
CA LYS A 72 -4.42 5.65 -8.90
C LYS A 72 -3.27 5.78 -7.93
N LEU A 73 -3.39 6.75 -7.03
CA LEU A 73 -2.54 6.90 -5.86
C LEU A 73 -3.07 5.97 -4.75
N LEU A 74 -2.24 5.02 -4.31
CA LEU A 74 -2.59 3.97 -3.35
C LEU A 74 -1.51 3.83 -2.28
N PHE A 75 -1.83 3.16 -1.18
CA PHE A 75 -0.79 2.62 -0.31
C PHE A 75 -0.08 1.46 -1.04
N PRO A 76 1.22 1.22 -0.80
CA PRO A 76 1.86 0.00 -1.25
C PRO A 76 1.11 -1.22 -0.72
N GLY A 77 0.82 -2.20 -1.57
CA GLY A 77 -0.03 -3.31 -1.15
C GLY A 77 -0.57 -4.16 -2.28
N GLY A 78 -1.05 -5.34 -1.91
CA GLY A 78 -1.40 -6.34 -2.90
C GLY A 78 -2.06 -7.59 -2.31
N HIS A 79 -1.99 -8.66 -3.10
CA HIS A 79 -2.59 -9.93 -2.74
C HIS A 79 -1.71 -10.66 -1.73
N ILE A 80 -2.35 -11.48 -0.91
CA ILE A 80 -1.67 -12.29 0.10
C ILE A 80 -1.30 -13.63 -0.53
N ASP A 81 -0.04 -14.04 -0.38
CA ASP A 81 0.44 -15.32 -0.90
C ASP A 81 -0.01 -16.49 -0.03
N ALA A 82 0.05 -17.71 -0.58
CA ALA A 82 -0.44 -18.90 0.10
C ALA A 82 0.32 -19.16 1.42
N GLY A 83 -0.38 -19.05 2.55
CA GLY A 83 0.16 -19.25 3.89
C GLY A 83 0.81 -18.01 4.51
N GLU A 84 0.81 -16.89 3.80
CA GLU A 84 1.29 -15.59 4.29
C GLU A 84 0.21 -14.89 5.11
N MET A 85 0.55 -14.31 6.26
CA MET A 85 -0.39 -13.48 7.01
C MET A 85 -0.53 -12.09 6.40
N PRO A 86 -1.67 -11.39 6.55
CA PRO A 86 -1.88 -10.09 5.91
C PRO A 86 -0.79 -9.03 6.17
N HIS A 87 -0.26 -8.95 7.39
CA HIS A 87 0.83 -8.01 7.70
C HIS A 87 2.17 -8.39 7.06
N GLU A 88 2.39 -9.67 6.78
CA GLU A 88 3.58 -10.16 6.07
C GLU A 88 3.48 -9.77 4.60
N ALA A 89 2.30 -9.96 3.99
CA ALA A 89 2.00 -9.51 2.63
C ALA A 89 2.22 -7.99 2.49
N ALA A 90 1.68 -7.19 3.41
CA ALA A 90 1.91 -5.75 3.40
C ALA A 90 3.40 -5.37 3.48
N ALA A 91 4.19 -6.09 4.30
CA ALA A 91 5.63 -5.85 4.41
C ALA A 91 6.40 -6.25 3.15
N ARG A 92 6.01 -7.36 2.51
CA ARG A 92 6.58 -7.82 1.24
C ARG A 92 6.28 -6.83 0.12
N GLU A 93 5.02 -6.46 -0.06
CA GLU A 93 4.60 -5.51 -1.12
C GLU A 93 5.27 -4.14 -0.93
N LEU A 94 5.40 -3.64 0.31
CA LEU A 94 6.17 -2.43 0.58
C LEU A 94 7.62 -2.54 0.06
N ALA A 95 8.29 -3.66 0.29
CA ALA A 95 9.65 -3.88 -0.18
C ALA A 95 9.72 -4.05 -1.70
N GLU A 96 8.81 -4.82 -2.29
CA GLU A 96 8.77 -5.11 -3.72
C GLU A 96 8.45 -3.85 -4.54
N GLU A 97 7.50 -3.03 -4.11
CA GLU A 97 7.06 -1.85 -4.87
C GLU A 97 7.93 -0.60 -4.66
N THR A 98 8.60 -0.50 -3.49
CA THR A 98 9.25 0.76 -3.06
C THR A 98 10.72 0.62 -2.65
N GLY A 99 11.26 -0.60 -2.58
CA GLY A 99 12.62 -0.87 -2.12
C GLY A 99 12.84 -0.64 -0.61
N LEU A 100 11.79 -0.30 0.14
CA LEU A 100 11.86 -0.03 1.57
C LEU A 100 11.37 -1.22 2.40
N THR A 101 12.06 -1.45 3.52
CA THR A 101 11.57 -2.28 4.63
C THR A 101 11.25 -1.38 5.80
N ALA A 102 10.37 -1.81 6.70
CA ALA A 102 9.98 -1.02 7.85
C ALA A 102 9.50 -1.91 9.02
N GLN A 103 9.46 -1.33 10.21
CA GLN A 103 8.98 -2.00 11.41
C GLN A 103 7.46 -1.96 11.50
N LEU A 104 6.83 -3.14 11.56
CA LEU A 104 5.40 -3.28 11.88
C LEU A 104 5.13 -2.75 13.30
N GLN A 105 4.13 -1.88 13.44
CA GLN A 105 3.78 -1.28 14.74
C GLN A 105 2.84 -2.16 15.56
N ASP A 106 1.86 -2.80 14.93
CA ASP A 106 0.91 -3.71 15.56
C ASP A 106 0.48 -4.82 14.58
N ARG A 107 0.12 -6.00 15.10
CA ARG A 107 -0.46 -7.11 14.31
C ARG A 107 -1.95 -6.90 14.03
N LEU A 108 -2.60 -5.97 14.70
CA LEU A 108 -3.95 -5.52 14.36
C LEU A 108 -3.87 -4.40 13.29
N PRO A 109 -4.66 -4.48 12.20
CA PRO A 109 -4.66 -3.42 11.20
C PRO A 109 -5.22 -2.12 11.78
N ILE A 110 -4.75 -0.98 11.28
CA ILE A 110 -5.24 0.34 11.67
C ILE A 110 -6.55 0.72 10.98
N ASP A 111 -6.85 0.08 9.85
CA ASP A 111 -8.09 0.22 9.11
C ASP A 111 -8.37 -1.06 8.30
N ILE A 112 -9.65 -1.30 8.03
CA ILE A 112 -10.12 -2.27 7.03
C ILE A 112 -10.94 -1.49 6.02
N ASP A 113 -10.56 -1.58 4.75
CA ASP A 113 -11.27 -0.96 3.64
C ASP A 113 -11.90 -2.01 2.73
N VAL A 114 -13.17 -1.82 2.41
CA VAL A 114 -13.92 -2.75 1.54
C VAL A 114 -14.28 -2.01 0.27
N HIS A 115 -13.69 -2.42 -0.85
CA HIS A 115 -13.89 -1.73 -2.12
C HIS A 115 -14.03 -2.70 -3.30
N GLY A 116 -14.82 -2.28 -4.29
CA GLY A 116 -15.04 -3.05 -5.51
C GLY A 116 -13.90 -2.90 -6.50
N ILE A 117 -13.49 -4.02 -7.10
CA ILE A 117 -12.59 -4.11 -8.22
C ILE A 117 -13.41 -4.34 -9.49
N PRO A 118 -13.28 -3.47 -10.51
CA PRO A 118 -14.00 -3.63 -11.77
C PRO A 118 -13.52 -4.86 -12.53
N GLU A 119 -14.38 -5.43 -13.37
CA GLU A 119 -14.01 -6.52 -14.28
C GLU A 119 -12.80 -6.12 -15.14
N ASN A 120 -11.78 -6.97 -15.15
CA ASN A 120 -10.65 -6.85 -16.06
C ASN A 120 -10.69 -7.96 -17.11
N ARG A 121 -11.35 -7.68 -18.23
CA ARG A 121 -11.49 -8.61 -19.35
C ARG A 121 -10.16 -9.07 -19.95
N LYS A 122 -9.10 -8.24 -19.88
CA LYS A 122 -7.78 -8.60 -20.40
C LYS A 122 -7.12 -9.68 -19.55
N LYS A 123 -7.34 -9.65 -18.23
CA LYS A 123 -6.82 -10.63 -17.27
C LYS A 123 -7.81 -11.77 -16.99
N ASN A 124 -8.96 -11.80 -17.69
CA ASN A 124 -10.07 -12.73 -17.45
C ASN A 124 -10.51 -12.75 -15.98
N GLU A 125 -10.55 -11.57 -15.36
CA GLU A 125 -10.82 -11.38 -13.95
C GLU A 125 -12.20 -10.72 -13.79
N PRO A 126 -13.18 -11.41 -13.20
CA PRO A 126 -14.52 -10.86 -13.01
C PRO A 126 -14.49 -9.72 -11.98
N ALA A 127 -15.53 -8.87 -12.00
CA ALA A 127 -15.71 -7.89 -10.94
C ALA A 127 -15.86 -8.58 -9.58
N HIS A 128 -15.15 -8.09 -8.58
CA HIS A 128 -15.09 -8.68 -7.24
C HIS A 128 -14.81 -7.59 -6.20
N VAL A 129 -14.65 -7.97 -4.94
CA VAL A 129 -14.42 -7.07 -3.81
C VAL A 129 -13.10 -7.41 -3.13
N HIS A 130 -12.28 -6.40 -2.87
CA HIS A 130 -11.15 -6.52 -1.96
C HIS A 130 -11.58 -6.13 -0.54
N ILE A 131 -11.13 -6.93 0.42
CA ILE A 131 -11.14 -6.60 1.84
C ILE A 131 -9.69 -6.29 2.21
N ASP A 132 -9.34 -5.01 2.20
CA ASP A 132 -7.97 -4.52 2.33
C ASP A 132 -7.65 -4.23 3.80
N LEU A 133 -6.75 -5.01 4.38
CA LEU A 133 -6.25 -4.85 5.75
C LEU A 133 -5.02 -3.94 5.73
N ARG A 134 -5.12 -2.77 6.37
CA ARG A 134 -4.09 -1.75 6.34
C ARG A 134 -3.25 -1.78 7.60
N TYR A 135 -1.94 -1.94 7.46
CA TYR A 135 -1.02 -2.06 8.58
C TYR A 135 -0.10 -0.85 8.68
N LEU A 136 0.11 -0.38 9.91
CA LEU A 136 1.03 0.72 10.16
C LEU A 136 2.48 0.22 10.25
N PHE A 137 3.33 0.83 9.45
CA PHE A 137 4.77 0.66 9.49
C PHE A 137 5.47 1.97 9.82
N ALA A 138 6.61 1.89 10.49
CA ALA A 138 7.47 3.04 10.79
C ALA A 138 8.95 2.62 10.74
N ASN A 139 9.85 3.59 10.93
CA ASN A 139 11.30 3.37 10.91
C ASN A 139 11.79 2.70 9.61
N PRO A 140 11.53 3.32 8.43
CA PRO A 140 11.93 2.73 7.16
C PRO A 140 13.45 2.59 7.04
N SER A 141 13.87 1.55 6.33
CA SER A 141 15.25 1.23 6.00
C SER A 141 15.34 0.76 4.56
N GLY A 142 16.42 1.14 3.87
CA GLY A 142 16.61 0.87 2.45
C GLY A 142 16.67 2.15 1.62
N ALA A 143 16.65 1.99 0.30
CA ALA A 143 16.60 3.09 -0.65
C ALA A 143 15.22 3.13 -1.30
N LEU A 144 14.61 4.31 -1.34
CA LEU A 144 13.31 4.51 -1.97
C LEU A 144 13.46 4.37 -3.49
N LEU A 145 12.96 3.26 -4.05
CA LEU A 145 13.10 2.88 -5.45
C LEU A 145 11.77 2.31 -5.93
N ALA A 146 11.14 2.98 -6.92
CA ALA A 146 9.90 2.47 -7.50
C ALA A 146 10.18 1.21 -8.32
N ASN A 147 9.35 0.18 -8.14
CA ASN A 147 9.31 -0.93 -9.08
C ASN A 147 8.75 -0.44 -10.43
N PRO A 148 9.55 -0.39 -11.50
CA PRO A 148 9.13 0.20 -12.76
C PRO A 148 8.06 -0.63 -13.49
N ASP A 149 7.86 -1.91 -13.12
CA ASP A 149 6.86 -2.76 -13.73
C ASP A 149 5.44 -2.42 -13.27
N GLU A 150 5.32 -1.80 -12.08
CA GLU A 150 4.02 -1.61 -11.41
C GLU A 150 3.75 -0.17 -10.99
N ILE A 151 4.80 0.59 -10.66
CA ILE A 151 4.73 1.90 -10.02
C ILE A 151 5.37 2.97 -10.90
N SER A 152 4.60 4.00 -11.26
CA SER A 152 5.10 5.14 -12.04
C SER A 152 5.75 6.23 -11.20
N ALA A 153 5.34 6.35 -9.93
CA ALA A 153 5.85 7.36 -9.03
C ALA A 153 5.63 6.99 -7.56
N LEU A 154 6.49 7.53 -6.70
CA LEU A 154 6.41 7.44 -5.26
C LEU A 154 6.24 8.84 -4.68
N SER A 155 5.40 9.00 -3.65
CA SER A 155 5.15 10.30 -3.04
C SER A 155 4.88 10.20 -1.54
N TRP A 156 5.50 11.09 -0.77
CA TRP A 156 5.18 11.28 0.64
C TRP A 156 4.05 12.30 0.78
N VAL A 157 2.90 11.85 1.28
CA VAL A 157 1.68 12.66 1.33
C VAL A 157 1.27 12.90 2.78
N SER A 158 0.86 14.13 3.09
CA SER A 158 0.25 14.43 4.39
C SER A 158 -1.07 13.68 4.52
N PRO A 159 -1.36 13.03 5.67
CA PRO A 159 -2.65 12.38 5.90
C PRO A 159 -3.85 13.31 5.64
N ASP A 160 -3.72 14.61 5.88
CA ASP A 160 -4.79 15.60 5.65
C ASP A 160 -5.10 15.84 4.17
N ALA A 161 -4.18 15.50 3.26
CA ALA A 161 -4.40 15.60 1.82
C ALA A 161 -5.05 14.33 1.24
N LEU A 162 -5.19 13.26 2.04
CA LEU A 162 -5.80 12.02 1.59
C LEU A 162 -7.33 12.10 1.62
N PRO A 163 -8.02 11.37 0.74
CA PRO A 163 -9.47 11.17 0.84
C PRO A 163 -9.85 10.62 2.22
N PRO A 164 -11.04 10.94 2.76
CA PRO A 164 -11.46 10.48 4.09
C PRO A 164 -11.33 8.97 4.31
N ALA A 165 -11.61 8.16 3.27
CA ALA A 165 -11.51 6.70 3.35
C ALA A 165 -10.06 6.19 3.53
N MET A 166 -9.05 6.94 3.09
CA MET A 166 -7.64 6.59 3.25
C MET A 166 -7.02 7.21 4.51
N ARG A 167 -7.71 8.18 5.13
CA ARG A 167 -7.25 8.84 6.37
C ARG A 167 -7.65 8.08 7.64
N ARG A 168 -8.60 7.13 7.55
CA ARG A 168 -9.08 6.36 8.70
C ARG A 168 -7.91 5.64 9.40
N GLY A 169 -7.90 5.71 10.72
CA GLY A 169 -6.82 5.14 11.54
C GLY A 169 -5.56 6.01 11.63
N LEU A 170 -5.42 7.05 10.79
CA LEU A 170 -4.26 7.96 10.80
C LEU A 170 -4.45 9.19 11.71
N ASP A 171 -5.69 9.49 12.10
CA ASP A 171 -6.04 10.70 12.87
C ASP A 171 -5.29 10.81 14.21
N CYS A 172 -4.89 9.69 14.80
CA CYS A 172 -4.14 9.65 16.08
C CYS A 172 -2.62 9.71 15.89
N LEU A 173 -2.10 9.53 14.67
CA LEU A 173 -0.67 9.38 14.41
C LEU A 173 0.07 10.72 14.25
N GLY A 174 -0.65 11.81 14.01
CA GLY A 174 -0.11 13.16 13.90
C GLY A 174 0.20 13.87 15.23
N GLN A 175 -0.01 13.23 16.39
CA GLN A 175 0.14 13.87 17.70
C GLN A 175 1.45 13.59 18.44
N SER A 176 2.40 12.84 17.89
CA SER A 176 3.69 12.64 18.57
C SER A 176 4.84 12.29 17.64
N THR A 177 5.52 13.32 17.10
CA THR A 177 6.93 13.65 17.38
C THR A 177 7.32 14.93 16.65
N SER A 178 7.96 15.84 17.38
CA SER A 178 8.46 17.12 16.90
C SER A 178 9.83 16.97 16.24
N MET A 179 9.96 17.53 15.02
CA MET A 179 11.17 17.99 14.28
C MET A 179 12.17 16.91 13.83
N LEU A 180 12.61 16.87 12.56
CA LEU A 180 13.02 17.95 11.65
C LEU A 180 12.43 17.78 10.25
N VAL A 181 11.77 18.81 9.72
CA VAL A 181 11.41 18.89 8.29
C VAL A 181 12.68 19.25 7.53
N HIS A 182 13.21 18.33 6.72
CA HIS A 182 14.19 18.71 5.70
C HIS A 182 13.40 19.25 4.51
N ASP A 183 13.41 20.57 4.33
CA ASP A 183 12.92 21.18 3.10
C ASP A 183 13.78 20.66 1.93
N LEU A 184 13.11 20.24 0.85
CA LEU A 184 13.78 19.93 -0.41
C LEU A 184 14.55 21.17 -0.85
N SER A 185 15.81 20.99 -1.22
CA SER A 185 16.60 22.09 -1.76
C SER A 185 15.93 22.66 -3.03
N PRO A 186 16.21 23.93 -3.38
CA PRO A 186 15.72 24.51 -4.63
C PRO A 186 16.13 23.70 -5.87
N GLU A 187 17.26 23.00 -5.79
CA GLU A 187 17.79 22.14 -6.85
C GLU A 187 16.97 20.85 -6.99
N GLU A 188 16.64 20.17 -5.90
CA GLU A 188 15.78 18.97 -5.90
C GLU A 188 14.36 19.29 -6.36
N THR A 189 13.82 20.44 -5.92
CA THR A 189 12.50 20.92 -6.36
C THR A 189 12.49 21.21 -7.86
N ALA A 190 13.55 21.82 -8.38
CA ALA A 190 13.68 22.09 -9.82
C ALA A 190 13.86 20.79 -10.62
N SER A 191 14.65 19.85 -10.12
CA SER A 191 14.85 18.52 -10.73
C SER A 191 13.53 17.74 -10.83
N LEU A 192 12.71 17.76 -9.77
CA LEU A 192 11.37 17.17 -9.76
C LEU A 192 10.40 17.86 -10.73
N ALA A 193 10.43 19.19 -10.82
CA ALA A 193 9.58 19.93 -11.75
C ALA A 193 9.93 19.62 -13.22
N ILE A 194 11.23 19.44 -13.52
CA ILE A 194 11.72 19.04 -14.84
C ILE A 194 11.28 17.62 -15.16
N SER A 195 11.48 16.68 -14.23
CA SER A 195 11.07 15.28 -14.39
C SER A 195 9.55 15.14 -14.62
N ARG A 196 8.73 15.88 -13.86
CA ARG A 196 7.26 15.91 -14.06
C ARG A 196 6.85 16.50 -15.42
N SER A 197 7.58 17.53 -15.90
CA SER A 197 7.34 18.14 -17.21
C SER A 197 7.76 17.26 -18.39
N GLN A 198 8.80 16.44 -18.21
CA GLN A 198 9.27 15.46 -19.19
C GLN A 198 8.33 14.26 -19.26
N ALA A 199 7.89 13.72 -18.12
CA ALA A 199 6.89 12.66 -18.03
C ALA A 199 5.54 13.08 -18.67
N ALA A 200 5.09 14.32 -18.45
CA ALA A 200 3.88 14.84 -19.07
C ALA A 200 3.97 14.96 -20.61
N ARG A 201 5.18 14.94 -21.17
CA ARG A 201 5.45 14.95 -22.62
C ARG A 201 5.81 13.57 -23.18
N GLY A 202 5.84 12.53 -22.34
CA GLY A 202 6.27 11.18 -22.72
C GLY A 202 7.76 11.09 -23.03
N GLU A 203 8.54 12.06 -22.56
CA GLU A 203 9.99 12.09 -22.69
C GLU A 203 10.57 11.41 -21.43
N PHE A 204 10.89 10.13 -21.52
CA PHE A 204 11.56 9.40 -20.44
C PHE A 204 13.08 9.51 -20.58
N ALA A 205 13.78 9.50 -19.45
CA ALA A 205 15.24 9.45 -19.43
C ALA A 205 15.72 8.21 -20.18
N SER A 206 16.73 8.36 -21.04
CA SER A 206 17.30 7.23 -21.75
C SER A 206 18.10 6.34 -20.79
N ASP A 207 18.32 5.08 -21.16
CA ASP A 207 19.19 4.16 -20.40
C ASP A 207 20.61 4.72 -20.17
N GLU A 208 21.05 5.67 -20.99
CA GLU A 208 22.33 6.37 -20.85
C GLU A 208 22.26 7.46 -19.76
N ASP A 209 21.16 8.20 -19.70
CA ASP A 209 20.90 9.22 -18.67
C ASP A 209 20.78 8.58 -17.28
N VAL A 210 20.10 7.43 -17.20
CA VAL A 210 19.94 6.65 -15.96
C VAL A 210 21.30 6.16 -15.46
N ARG A 211 22.16 5.65 -16.35
CA ARG A 211 23.53 5.22 -16.01
C ARG A 211 24.43 6.38 -15.56
N ALA A 212 24.27 7.57 -16.14
CA ALA A 212 25.04 8.75 -15.76
C ALA A 212 24.71 9.22 -14.34
N VAL A 213 23.44 9.13 -13.93
CA VAL A 213 22.99 9.43 -12.56
C VAL A 213 23.57 8.41 -11.58
N TRP A 214 23.57 7.11 -11.93
CA TRP A 214 24.16 6.05 -11.09
C TRP A 214 25.67 6.22 -10.87
N ALA A 215 26.40 6.63 -11.91
CA ALA A 215 27.84 6.93 -11.81
C ALA A 215 28.15 8.11 -10.89
N THR A 216 27.26 9.11 -10.83
CA THR A 216 27.43 10.30 -9.98
C THR A 216 27.25 9.98 -8.49
N HIS A 217 26.45 8.97 -8.16
CA HIS A 217 26.19 8.54 -6.78
C HIS A 217 27.01 7.32 -6.33
N GLY A 218 28.02 6.92 -7.12
CA GLY A 218 28.95 5.84 -6.76
C GLY A 218 28.34 4.45 -6.77
N VAL A 219 27.18 4.27 -7.42
CA VAL A 219 26.54 2.98 -7.60
C VAL A 219 26.89 2.48 -8.99
N THR A 220 27.90 1.63 -9.10
CA THR A 220 28.23 0.94 -10.36
C THR A 220 27.58 -0.43 -10.35
N GLY A 221 26.70 -0.68 -11.33
CA GLY A 221 26.27 -2.03 -11.71
C GLY A 221 27.36 -2.78 -12.46
#